data_AF-A0A4Y7TVJ6-F1
#
_entry.id   AF-A0A4Y7TVJ6-F1
#
_cell.length_a   1.000
_cell.length_b   1.000
_cell.length_c   1.000
_cell.angle_alpha   90.00
_cell.angle_beta   90.00
_cell.angle_gamma   90.00
#
_symmetry.space_group_name_H-M   'P 1'
#
loop_
_entity.id
_entity.type
_entity.pdbx_description
1 polymer ?
#
loop_
_entity_poly.entity_id
_entity_poly.type
_entity_poly.pdbx_seq_one_letter_code
_entity_poly.pdbx_strand_id
1 'polypeptide(L)'
;MNLLKNTSPLSPLVVSPANNGDVDKAAVEYLQNLASAAKETAFAHACSSVLAGQSSEADDLEDGGLWLGRGEYDKDHADNVLRALGLEGQMHFVPLTETGLPATFKFSGGDGLVEALDKLEKKYCIRVSLPAEATVVFVLVGEYGEGWGGLVGAGVFPSFSIAMDSSSSRLAVLQEQINALSDLHTQLAAVRRIPAGLLRRPVFRNTDPFSGQQVHSSKADFEKLKEVGDIIRSDVVQKALLGAHDRMEADATQFDANYRRDSRKRRRPPSPESPKPYVPADRSRTSFFRAPDAAPAEPLYARDLVRYARECNKTQDTCRLHIWEKTRERREDKPRMLRFTIPDVLTAYISLGYSSTDNAALVHMVTCFGPRERKAPHSQSDYGVYQALSQEIAKILQQEERVHLRDMVEFLRGYEGLLSDSCVLCERIVSREGHAPALVRLWRNGRREARHVTCMAE
;
A
#
# COMPACT_ATOMS: atom_id res chain seq x y z
N MET A 1 16.00 34.28 12.93
CA MET A 1 17.10 33.31 12.72
C MET A 1 18.13 33.92 11.79
N ASN A 2 19.41 33.85 12.14
CA ASN A 2 20.49 34.26 11.24
C ASN A 2 20.96 33.01 10.48
N LEU A 3 20.89 33.05 9.16
CA LEU A 3 21.48 32.01 8.32
C LEU A 3 22.99 32.25 8.26
N LEU A 4 23.78 31.32 8.80
CA LEU A 4 25.23 31.34 8.66
C LEU A 4 25.57 30.97 7.21
N LYS A 5 25.63 31.98 6.34
CA LYS A 5 25.87 31.79 4.91
C LYS A 5 27.32 31.35 4.67
N ASN A 6 27.52 30.07 4.40
CA ASN A 6 28.70 29.60 3.67
C ASN A 6 28.45 29.81 2.16
N THR A 7 29.48 30.21 1.41
CA THR A 7 29.37 30.65 0.00
C THR A 7 29.23 29.52 -1.02
N SER A 8 29.12 28.26 -0.59
CA SER A 8 28.94 27.10 -1.47
C SER A 8 27.47 26.69 -1.53
N PRO A 9 26.85 26.61 -2.72
CA PRO A 9 25.43 26.27 -2.89
C PRO A 9 25.08 24.81 -2.54
N LEU A 10 26.05 23.98 -2.16
CA LEU A 10 25.88 22.56 -1.82
C LEU A 10 26.11 22.24 -0.35
N SER A 11 26.45 23.23 0.49
CA SER A 11 26.70 22.98 1.92
C SER A 11 25.37 22.86 2.69
N PRO A 12 25.25 21.89 3.61
CA PRO A 12 24.06 21.75 4.44
C PRO A 12 23.83 23.01 5.28
N LEU A 13 22.56 23.37 5.44
CA LEU A 13 22.13 24.58 6.14
C LEU A 13 22.45 24.46 7.63
N VAL A 14 23.22 25.43 8.16
CA VAL A 14 23.39 25.59 9.62
C VAL A 14 22.65 26.83 10.08
N VAL A 15 21.77 26.64 11.05
CA VAL A 15 20.92 27.70 11.61
C VAL A 15 21.44 28.09 13.00
N SER A 16 21.54 29.40 13.25
CA SER A 16 21.85 29.95 14.57
C SER A 16 20.80 31.00 14.98
N PRO A 17 20.30 30.95 16.23
CA PRO A 17 19.49 32.03 16.80
C PRO A 17 20.24 33.35 16.75
N ALA A 18 19.52 34.46 16.53
CA ALA A 18 20.13 35.76 16.23
C ALA A 18 20.92 36.39 17.40
N ASN A 19 20.76 35.88 18.62
CA ASN A 19 21.29 36.50 19.85
C ASN A 19 22.48 35.76 20.47
N ASN A 20 22.97 34.68 19.85
CA ASN A 20 24.10 33.94 20.38
C ASN A 20 25.38 34.48 19.75
N GLY A 21 26.38 34.79 20.59
CA GLY A 21 27.66 35.41 20.20
C GLY A 21 28.48 34.62 19.18
N ASP A 22 29.73 35.04 18.95
CA ASP A 22 30.63 34.45 17.95
C ASP A 22 30.59 32.91 17.99
N VAL A 23 30.13 32.33 16.88
CA VAL A 23 30.00 30.88 16.74
C VAL A 23 31.40 30.30 16.51
N ASP A 24 31.81 29.37 17.35
CA ASP A 24 33.08 28.66 17.17
C ASP A 24 33.09 27.96 15.80
N LYS A 25 34.13 28.22 15.01
CA LYS A 25 34.30 27.62 13.67
C LYS A 25 34.31 26.10 13.74
N ALA A 26 34.89 25.52 14.79
CA ALA A 26 34.92 24.08 14.99
C ALA A 26 33.51 23.50 15.18
N ALA A 27 32.62 24.23 15.86
CA ALA A 27 31.22 23.84 16.01
C ALA A 27 30.46 23.92 14.68
N VAL A 28 30.68 24.95 13.87
CA VAL A 28 30.05 25.07 12.55
C VAL A 28 30.47 23.91 11.64
N GLU A 29 31.77 23.62 11.56
CA GLU A 29 32.29 22.54 10.73
C GLU A 29 31.75 21.18 11.17
N TYR A 30 31.70 20.93 12.48
CA TYR A 30 31.10 19.72 13.04
C TYR A 30 29.62 19.58 12.66
N LEU A 31 28.81 20.63 12.83
CA LEU A 31 27.39 20.60 12.50
C LEU A 31 27.13 20.42 10.99
N GLN A 32 27.99 20.98 10.14
CA GLN A 32 27.92 20.74 8.69
C GLN A 32 28.17 19.27 8.35
N ASN A 33 29.19 18.67 8.97
CA ASN A 33 29.50 17.25 8.79
C ASN A 33 28.36 16.37 9.32
N LEU A 34 27.79 16.70 10.48
CA LEU A 34 26.66 16.00 11.07
C LEU A 34 25.42 16.06 10.17
N ALA A 35 25.08 17.23 9.63
CA ALA A 35 23.95 17.40 8.72
C ALA A 35 24.18 16.70 7.36
N SER A 36 25.41 16.71 6.84
CA SER A 36 25.76 15.97 5.62
C SER A 36 25.60 14.46 5.81
N ALA A 37 26.10 13.92 6.93
CA ALA A 37 25.95 12.50 7.26
C ALA A 37 24.49 12.11 7.47
N ALA A 38 23.69 12.99 8.07
CA ALA A 38 22.25 12.79 8.22
C ALA A 38 21.56 12.72 6.86
N LYS A 39 21.86 13.66 5.96
CA LYS A 39 21.33 13.68 4.59
C LYS A 39 21.67 12.42 3.79
N GLU A 40 22.94 12.00 3.80
CA GLU A 40 23.38 10.78 3.11
C GLU A 40 22.67 9.54 3.66
N THR A 41 22.49 9.48 4.97
CA THR A 41 21.77 8.38 5.64
C THR A 41 20.27 8.41 5.30
N ALA A 42 19.63 9.58 5.31
CA ALA A 42 18.23 9.73 4.92
C ALA A 42 18.02 9.24 3.48
N PHE A 43 18.90 9.66 2.57
CA PHE A 43 18.87 9.25 1.16
C PHE A 43 19.05 7.72 1.00
N ALA A 44 20.01 7.12 1.71
CA ALA A 44 20.21 5.67 1.70
C ALA A 44 18.98 4.90 2.21
N HIS A 45 18.17 5.52 3.04
CA HIS A 45 16.95 4.96 3.63
C HIS A 45 15.66 5.40 2.94
N ALA A 46 15.75 6.07 1.79
CA ALA A 46 14.62 6.57 1.00
C ALA A 46 13.63 7.43 1.83
N CYS A 47 14.17 8.31 2.67
CA CYS A 47 13.40 9.33 3.38
C CYS A 47 14.08 10.71 3.24
N SER A 48 13.32 11.79 3.43
CA SER A 48 13.87 13.16 3.33
C SER A 48 14.70 13.56 4.56
N SER A 49 14.36 13.02 5.74
CA SER A 49 14.95 13.38 7.03
C SER A 49 15.07 12.15 7.94
N VAL A 50 16.24 11.95 8.55
CA VAL A 50 16.45 10.91 9.58
C VAL A 50 15.70 11.24 10.87
N LEU A 51 15.43 12.51 11.14
CA LEU A 51 14.69 12.91 12.33
C LEU A 51 13.18 12.66 12.19
N ALA A 52 12.60 13.03 11.04
CA ALA A 52 11.20 12.78 10.75
C ALA A 52 10.92 11.30 10.44
N GLY A 53 11.92 10.60 9.91
CA GLY A 53 11.88 9.18 9.61
C GLY A 53 11.02 8.82 8.40
N GLN A 54 10.86 7.51 8.16
CA GLN A 54 10.20 6.99 6.95
C GLN A 54 8.67 7.20 6.92
N SER A 55 8.08 7.70 8.00
CA SER A 55 6.64 7.98 8.10
C SER A 55 6.26 9.39 7.68
N SER A 56 7.23 10.26 7.39
CA SER A 56 6.97 11.60 6.86
C SER A 56 6.53 11.50 5.41
N GLU A 57 5.49 12.27 5.03
CA GLU A 57 5.06 12.43 3.62
C GLU A 57 5.81 13.55 2.90
N ALA A 58 6.71 14.25 3.58
CA ALA A 58 7.53 15.28 2.97
C ALA A 58 8.71 14.64 2.21
N ASP A 59 8.82 14.94 0.91
CA ASP A 59 9.94 14.48 0.09
C ASP A 59 11.09 15.53 0.04
N ASP A 60 10.80 16.80 0.35
CA ASP A 60 11.69 17.94 0.09
C ASP A 60 12.31 18.56 1.35
N LEU A 61 12.08 18.00 2.54
CA LEU A 61 12.55 18.55 3.81
C LEU A 61 13.74 17.76 4.35
N GLU A 62 14.94 18.30 4.12
CA GLU A 62 16.21 17.75 4.58
C GLU A 62 16.53 18.14 6.03
N ASP A 63 17.36 17.35 6.71
CA ASP A 63 17.90 17.72 8.03
C ASP A 63 18.95 18.83 7.92
N GLY A 64 18.81 19.86 8.75
CA GLY A 64 19.77 20.95 8.90
C GLY A 64 20.56 20.85 10.21
N GLY A 65 21.75 21.45 10.23
CA GLY A 65 22.52 21.64 11.44
C GLY A 65 21.97 22.80 12.28
N LEU A 66 22.00 22.65 13.60
CA LEU A 66 21.51 23.65 14.54
C LEU A 66 22.59 23.97 15.59
N TRP A 67 22.88 25.25 15.81
CA TRP A 67 23.71 25.71 16.93
C TRP A 67 22.92 26.63 17.86
N LEU A 68 22.84 26.28 19.14
CA LEU A 68 22.17 27.03 20.20
C LEU A 68 23.14 27.81 21.11
N GLY A 69 24.45 27.60 20.97
CA GLY A 69 25.46 28.29 21.77
C GLY A 69 25.49 27.84 23.23
N ARG A 70 26.14 28.63 24.09
CA ARG A 70 26.20 28.36 25.52
C ARG A 70 24.84 28.66 26.17
N GLY A 71 24.35 27.79 27.05
CA GLY A 71 23.10 28.00 27.76
C GLY A 71 22.56 26.74 28.44
N GLU A 72 21.43 26.89 29.13
CA GLU A 72 20.69 25.81 29.79
C GLU A 72 19.67 25.25 28.80
N TYR A 73 20.12 24.30 27.98
CA TYR A 73 19.30 23.59 26.99
C TYR A 73 19.26 22.08 27.26
N ASP A 74 19.52 21.66 28.50
CA ASP A 74 19.36 20.26 28.88
C ASP A 74 17.90 19.81 28.80
N LYS A 75 17.68 18.51 29.04
CA LYS A 75 16.37 17.89 28.95
C LYS A 75 15.33 18.51 29.89
N ASP A 76 15.76 19.01 31.06
CA ASP A 76 14.86 19.64 32.03
C ASP A 76 14.51 21.09 31.63
N HIS A 77 15.29 21.67 30.70
CA HIS A 77 15.11 23.02 30.17
C HIS A 77 14.78 23.03 28.67
N ALA A 78 14.16 21.97 28.14
CA ALA A 78 13.86 21.85 26.70
C ALA A 78 13.00 22.99 26.14
N ASP A 79 12.18 23.66 26.96
CA ASP A 79 11.41 24.85 26.56
C ASP A 79 12.31 26.02 26.12
N ASN A 80 13.54 26.11 26.63
CA ASN A 80 14.51 27.11 26.20
C ASN A 80 14.95 26.87 24.75
N VAL A 81 14.96 25.62 24.27
CA VAL A 81 15.25 25.28 22.86
C VAL A 81 14.16 25.87 21.95
N LEU A 82 12.88 25.68 22.30
CA LEU A 82 11.77 26.24 21.54
C LEU A 82 11.82 27.76 21.49
N ARG A 83 12.06 28.39 22.65
CA ARG A 83 12.20 29.85 22.74
C ARG A 83 13.36 30.37 21.90
N ALA A 84 14.50 29.69 21.90
CA ALA A 84 15.67 30.06 21.10
C ALA A 84 15.41 29.92 19.59
N LEU A 85 14.63 28.91 19.18
CA LEU A 85 14.23 28.70 17.79
C LEU A 85 13.06 29.60 17.35
N GLY A 86 12.35 30.22 18.29
CA GLY A 86 11.12 30.97 18.01
C GLY A 86 9.97 30.07 17.58
N LEU A 87 9.94 28.83 18.07
CA LEU A 87 8.87 27.87 17.79
C LEU A 87 7.81 27.93 18.89
N GLU A 88 6.55 27.97 18.49
CA GLU A 88 5.39 27.83 19.36
C GLU A 88 4.66 26.54 18.99
N GLY A 89 4.44 25.64 19.95
CA GLY A 89 3.81 24.36 19.67
C GLY A 89 3.79 23.42 20.86
N GLN A 90 3.08 22.30 20.71
CA GLN A 90 3.08 21.24 21.72
C GLN A 90 4.35 20.40 21.59
N MET A 91 5.11 20.29 22.68
CA MET A 91 6.37 19.56 22.74
C MET A 91 6.18 18.15 23.29
N HIS A 92 6.81 17.18 22.64
CA HIS A 92 6.87 15.79 23.09
C HIS A 92 8.31 15.27 23.00
N PHE A 93 8.80 14.60 24.03
CA PHE A 93 10.10 13.93 23.96
C PHE A 93 10.01 12.67 23.12
N VAL A 94 10.98 12.51 22.21
CA VAL A 94 11.11 11.31 21.37
C VAL A 94 12.23 10.45 21.95
N PRO A 95 11.96 9.17 22.28
CA PRO A 95 13.00 8.29 22.79
C PRO A 95 14.09 8.08 21.73
N LEU A 96 15.34 8.13 22.17
CA LEU A 96 16.50 7.80 21.34
C LEU A 96 16.84 6.31 21.46
N THR A 97 17.30 5.71 20.38
CA THR A 97 17.89 4.37 20.35
C THR A 97 19.31 4.38 20.92
N GLU A 98 19.92 3.21 21.07
CA GLU A 98 21.34 3.09 21.48
C GLU A 98 22.30 3.83 20.54
N THR A 99 21.94 3.99 19.26
CA THR A 99 22.72 4.73 18.26
C THR A 99 22.51 6.24 18.33
N GLY A 100 21.74 6.73 19.30
CA GLY A 100 21.44 8.16 19.44
C GLY A 100 20.43 8.72 18.43
N LEU A 101 19.78 7.88 17.63
CA LEU A 101 18.77 8.30 16.64
C LEU A 101 17.35 8.20 17.22
N PRO A 102 16.38 9.00 16.75
CA PRO A 102 14.99 8.87 17.17
C PRO A 102 14.43 7.48 16.89
N ALA A 103 13.67 6.89 17.82
CA ALA A 103 13.06 5.57 17.64
C ALA A 103 12.07 5.48 16.46
N THR A 104 11.65 6.63 15.92
CA THR A 104 10.85 6.74 14.69
C THR A 104 11.63 6.34 13.44
N PHE A 105 12.96 6.37 13.48
CA PHE A 105 13.82 6.06 12.34
C PHE A 105 14.37 4.63 12.42
N LYS A 106 14.03 3.81 11.42
CA LYS A 106 14.55 2.44 11.31
C LYS A 106 15.92 2.44 10.63
N PHE A 107 16.97 2.55 11.44
CA PHE A 107 18.34 2.50 10.98
C PHE A 107 18.80 1.05 10.69
N SER A 108 19.45 0.83 9.55
CA SER A 108 19.93 -0.51 9.14
C SER A 108 21.41 -0.55 8.73
N GLY A 109 22.21 0.45 9.13
CA GLY A 109 23.66 0.48 8.92
C GLY A 109 24.15 1.83 8.37
N GLY A 110 25.42 2.18 8.66
CA GLY A 110 26.06 3.43 8.25
C GLY A 110 26.83 4.10 9.39
N ASP A 111 28.12 3.82 9.52
CA ASP A 111 28.88 4.20 10.72
C ASP A 111 29.05 5.73 10.86
N GLY A 112 29.08 6.47 9.74
CA GLY A 112 29.40 7.89 9.73
C GLY A 112 28.44 8.80 10.52
N LEU A 113 27.13 8.54 10.47
CA LEU A 113 26.16 9.35 11.24
C LEU A 113 26.21 9.02 12.73
N VAL A 114 26.36 7.74 13.07
CA VAL A 114 26.42 7.30 14.48
C VAL A 114 27.69 7.84 15.13
N GLU A 115 28.84 7.74 14.46
CA GLU A 115 30.10 8.33 14.91
C GLU A 115 30.00 9.85 15.10
N ALA A 116 29.28 10.54 14.22
CA ALA A 116 29.04 11.97 14.37
C ALA A 116 28.16 12.28 15.58
N LEU A 117 27.09 11.52 15.81
CA LEU A 117 26.17 11.68 16.95
C LEU A 117 26.77 11.26 18.30
N ASP A 118 27.78 10.41 18.32
CA ASP A 118 28.48 10.01 19.55
C ASP A 118 29.35 11.13 20.12
N LYS A 119 29.68 12.15 19.32
CA LYS A 119 30.34 13.37 19.79
C LYS A 119 29.40 14.33 20.54
N LEU A 120 28.08 14.12 20.46
CA LEU A 120 27.11 14.87 21.25
C LEU A 120 26.92 14.21 22.62
N GLU A 121 27.19 14.97 23.68
CA GLU A 121 26.92 14.57 25.05
C GLU A 121 25.49 14.96 25.46
N LYS A 122 24.92 14.26 26.46
CA LYS A 122 23.58 14.53 27.03
C LYS A 122 22.46 14.73 26.00
N LYS A 123 22.55 14.00 24.88
CA LYS A 123 21.64 14.15 23.74
C LYS A 123 20.20 13.76 24.07
N TYR A 124 19.24 14.51 23.53
CA TYR A 124 17.82 14.19 23.54
C TYR A 124 17.15 14.70 22.26
N CYS A 125 15.95 14.19 21.95
CA CYS A 125 15.16 14.62 20.80
C CYS A 125 13.77 15.06 21.25
N ILE A 126 13.30 16.16 20.69
CA ILE A 126 11.95 16.68 20.88
C ILE A 126 11.22 16.77 19.54
N ARG A 127 9.92 16.53 19.60
CA ARG A 127 8.96 16.69 18.51
C ARG A 127 8.04 17.84 18.86
N VAL A 128 7.88 18.77 17.93
CA VAL A 128 7.09 20.00 18.10
C VAL A 128 5.99 20.01 17.05
N SER A 129 4.74 19.92 17.50
CA SER A 129 3.57 20.05 16.62
C SER A 129 3.20 21.52 16.45
N LEU A 130 3.24 22.01 15.21
CA LEU A 130 2.90 23.40 14.89
C LEU A 130 1.37 23.54 14.75
N PRO A 131 0.74 24.63 15.23
CA PRO A 131 -0.72 24.74 15.30
C PRO A 131 -1.44 24.81 13.94
N ALA A 132 -0.76 25.29 12.90
CA ALA A 132 -1.39 25.72 11.64
C ALA A 132 -1.28 24.71 10.50
N GLU A 133 -0.44 23.68 10.62
CA GLU A 133 -0.10 22.79 9.51
C GLU A 133 0.10 21.35 9.98
N ALA A 134 -0.05 20.39 9.06
CA ALA A 134 0.35 18.99 9.25
C ALA A 134 1.89 18.83 9.45
N THR A 135 2.60 19.94 9.54
CA THR A 135 4.05 20.06 9.70
C THR A 135 4.44 19.83 11.16
N VAL A 136 5.39 18.93 11.36
CA VAL A 136 5.99 18.63 12.66
C VAL A 136 7.48 18.87 12.55
N VAL A 137 8.04 19.57 13.53
CA VAL A 137 9.48 19.82 13.61
C VAL A 137 10.09 18.88 14.62
N PHE A 138 11.18 18.23 14.26
CA PHE A 138 12.01 17.42 15.14
C PHE A 138 13.31 18.16 15.41
N VAL A 139 13.72 18.18 16.67
CA VAL A 139 14.96 18.83 17.10
C VAL A 139 15.73 17.84 17.96
N LEU A 140 16.89 17.39 17.46
CA LEU A 140 17.84 16.58 18.21
C LEU A 140 18.97 17.50 18.65
N VAL A 141 19.19 17.59 19.96
CA VAL A 141 20.18 18.48 20.57
C VAL A 141 21.05 17.71 21.56
N GLY A 142 22.30 18.15 21.69
CA GLY A 142 23.25 17.68 22.68
C GLY A 142 24.35 18.72 22.92
N GLU A 143 25.15 18.48 23.94
CA GLU A 143 26.33 19.28 24.26
C GLU A 143 27.46 18.93 23.29
N TYR A 144 28.11 19.97 22.73
CA TYR A 144 29.31 19.86 21.92
C TYR A 144 30.27 21.00 22.26
N GLY A 145 31.44 20.66 22.80
CA GLY A 145 32.38 21.64 23.31
C GLY A 145 31.78 22.41 24.50
N GLU A 146 31.68 23.74 24.37
CA GLU A 146 31.15 24.61 25.44
C GLU A 146 29.69 25.03 25.22
N GLY A 147 29.03 24.52 24.18
CA GLY A 147 27.68 24.91 23.80
C GLY A 147 26.79 23.74 23.41
N TRP A 148 25.58 24.08 22.97
CA TRP A 148 24.57 23.12 22.54
C TRP A 148 24.35 23.20 21.04
N GLY A 149 24.20 22.05 20.40
CA GLY A 149 23.89 21.95 18.98
C GLY A 149 23.37 20.58 18.59
N GLY A 150 23.04 20.41 17.32
CA GLY A 150 22.59 19.13 16.78
C GLY A 150 21.89 19.28 15.43
N LEU A 151 20.77 18.57 15.26
CA LEU A 151 20.03 18.50 14.01
C LEU A 151 18.60 19.04 14.19
N VAL A 152 18.09 19.66 13.13
CA VAL A 152 16.68 20.06 13.01
C VAL A 152 16.13 19.51 11.69
N GLY A 153 14.98 18.86 11.75
CA GLY A 153 14.31 18.28 10.60
C GLY A 153 12.82 18.57 10.67
N ALA A 154 12.16 18.64 9.52
CA ALA A 154 10.72 18.84 9.45
C ALA A 154 10.08 17.71 8.63
N GLY A 155 8.89 17.30 9.04
CA GLY A 155 8.11 16.29 8.32
C GLY A 155 6.63 16.63 8.30
N VAL A 156 5.92 16.10 7.31
CA VAL A 156 4.47 16.24 7.19
C VAL A 156 3.82 14.94 7.63
N PHE A 157 2.91 15.03 8.59
CA PHE A 157 2.19 13.88 9.14
C PHE A 157 0.69 14.11 9.04
N PRO A 158 -0.09 13.14 8.53
CA PRO A 158 -1.54 13.27 8.51
C PRO A 158 -2.07 13.51 9.92
N SER A 159 -3.02 14.44 10.04
CA SER A 159 -3.51 15.01 11.32
C SER A 159 -4.03 13.98 12.33
N PHE A 160 -4.30 12.75 11.90
CA PHE A 160 -4.70 11.64 12.76
C PHE A 160 -3.57 11.09 13.66
N SER A 161 -2.30 11.32 13.33
CA SER A 161 -1.15 10.73 14.06
C SER A 161 -0.71 11.50 15.31
N ILE A 162 -1.25 12.70 15.58
CA ILE A 162 -0.77 13.58 16.67
C ILE A 162 -1.36 13.17 18.05
N ALA A 163 -2.44 12.40 18.12
CA ALA A 163 -3.13 12.01 19.37
C ALA A 163 -2.45 10.88 20.20
N MET A 164 -1.17 10.60 19.98
CA MET A 164 -0.54 9.31 20.34
C MET A 164 -0.11 9.13 21.81
N ASP A 165 -0.11 10.13 22.70
CA ASP A 165 0.29 9.87 24.11
C ASP A 165 -0.77 9.10 24.92
N SER A 166 -2.01 9.07 24.44
CA SER A 166 -3.06 8.15 24.94
C SER A 166 -2.90 6.71 24.42
N SER A 167 -1.94 6.45 23.52
CA SER A 167 -1.80 5.17 22.83
C SER A 167 -0.97 4.15 23.60
N SER A 168 -0.10 4.53 24.54
CA SER A 168 0.78 3.56 25.22
C SER A 168 0.00 2.52 26.04
N SER A 169 -1.01 2.97 26.81
CA SER A 169 -1.90 2.07 27.56
C SER A 169 -2.79 1.24 26.61
N ARG A 170 -3.27 1.86 25.53
CA ARG A 170 -4.08 1.19 24.50
C ARG A 170 -3.28 0.14 23.73
N LEU A 171 -1.99 0.39 23.48
CA LEU A 171 -1.06 -0.53 22.82
C LEU A 171 -0.76 -1.73 23.71
N ALA A 172 -0.57 -1.53 25.02
CA ALA A 172 -0.40 -2.64 25.95
C ALA A 172 -1.64 -3.56 25.96
N VAL A 173 -2.84 -2.99 26.01
CA VAL A 173 -4.11 -3.75 25.92
C VAL A 173 -4.25 -4.46 24.57
N LEU A 174 -3.87 -3.79 23.47
CA LEU A 174 -3.87 -4.39 22.14
C LEU A 174 -2.91 -5.59 22.06
N GLN A 175 -1.71 -5.46 22.60
CA GLN A 175 -0.70 -6.51 22.58
C GLN A 175 -1.17 -7.73 23.39
N GLU A 176 -1.79 -7.51 24.56
CA GLU A 176 -2.37 -8.58 25.37
C GLU A 176 -3.46 -9.34 24.60
N GLN A 177 -4.34 -8.62 23.90
CA GLN A 177 -5.39 -9.23 23.07
C GLN A 177 -4.83 -10.01 21.88
N ILE A 178 -3.81 -9.50 21.20
CA ILE A 178 -3.13 -10.19 20.09
C ILE A 178 -2.49 -11.50 20.58
N ASN A 179 -1.85 -11.46 21.74
CA ASN A 179 -1.24 -12.65 22.34
C ASN A 179 -2.30 -13.70 22.68
N ALA A 180 -3.40 -13.30 23.33
CA ALA A 180 -4.51 -14.20 23.67
C ALA A 180 -5.13 -14.88 22.43
N LEU A 181 -5.34 -14.13 21.33
CA LEU A 181 -5.88 -14.68 20.07
C LEU A 181 -4.88 -15.58 19.34
N SER A 182 -3.57 -15.28 19.41
CA SER A 182 -2.50 -16.11 18.82
C SER A 182 -2.35 -17.44 19.54
N ASP A 183 -2.46 -17.44 20.87
CA ASP A 183 -2.45 -18.66 21.69
C ASP A 183 -3.67 -19.53 21.38
N LEU A 184 -4.86 -18.92 21.30
CA LEU A 184 -6.08 -19.62 20.89
C LEU A 184 -5.92 -20.27 19.51
N HIS A 185 -5.35 -19.55 18.53
CA HIS A 185 -5.13 -20.08 17.18
C HIS A 185 -4.21 -21.31 17.19
N THR A 186 -3.12 -21.25 17.95
CA THR A 186 -2.16 -22.36 18.11
C THR A 186 -2.84 -23.60 18.69
N GLN A 187 -3.69 -23.42 19.71
CA GLN A 187 -4.45 -24.51 20.32
C GLN A 187 -5.51 -25.09 19.38
N LEU A 188 -6.25 -24.24 18.65
CA LEU A 188 -7.19 -24.69 17.62
C LEU A 188 -6.49 -25.46 16.50
N ALA A 189 -5.28 -25.07 16.12
CA ALA A 189 -4.48 -25.78 15.12
C ALA A 189 -4.05 -27.17 15.62
N ALA A 190 -3.76 -27.33 16.91
CA ALA A 190 -3.49 -28.62 17.53
C ALA A 190 -4.73 -29.53 17.52
N VAL A 191 -5.90 -28.98 17.87
CA VAL A 191 -7.19 -29.71 17.85
C VAL A 191 -7.58 -30.18 16.44
N ARG A 192 -7.29 -29.39 15.40
CA ARG A 192 -7.57 -29.77 14.01
C ARG A 192 -6.80 -31.01 13.54
N ARG A 193 -5.77 -31.46 14.27
CA ARG A 193 -5.06 -32.72 13.99
C ARG A 193 -5.80 -33.95 14.50
N ILE A 194 -6.82 -33.79 15.35
CA ILE A 194 -7.65 -34.88 15.83
C ILE A 194 -8.48 -35.40 14.64
N PRO A 195 -8.38 -36.69 14.28
CA PRO A 195 -9.14 -37.25 13.17
C PRO A 195 -10.65 -37.04 13.35
N ALA A 196 -11.33 -36.52 12.33
CA ALA A 196 -12.77 -36.26 12.36
C ALA A 196 -13.61 -37.52 12.65
N GLY A 197 -13.04 -38.72 12.46
CA GLY A 197 -13.64 -40.00 12.84
C GLY A 197 -13.93 -40.13 14.34
N LEU A 198 -13.14 -39.49 15.22
CA LEU A 198 -13.34 -39.51 16.67
C LEU A 198 -14.50 -38.61 17.13
N LEU A 199 -14.89 -37.63 16.31
CA LEU A 199 -16.02 -36.73 16.58
C LEU A 199 -17.36 -37.32 16.13
N ARG A 200 -17.34 -38.41 15.34
CA ARG A 200 -18.57 -39.08 14.95
C ARG A 200 -19.04 -39.95 16.11
N ARG A 201 -20.25 -39.66 16.60
CA ARG A 201 -20.93 -40.49 17.61
C ARG A 201 -20.90 -41.95 17.12
N PRO A 202 -20.37 -42.91 17.89
CA PRO A 202 -20.32 -44.29 17.47
C PRO A 202 -21.77 -44.76 17.24
N VAL A 203 -22.11 -44.98 15.97
CA VAL A 203 -23.33 -45.67 15.61
C VAL A 203 -23.06 -47.13 15.91
N PHE A 204 -23.45 -47.58 17.10
CA PHE A 204 -23.35 -48.98 17.50
C PHE A 204 -24.21 -49.83 16.55
N ARG A 205 -23.61 -50.29 15.45
CA ARG A 205 -24.07 -51.49 14.77
C ARG A 205 -23.29 -52.64 15.38
N ASN A 206 -23.96 -53.35 16.30
CA ASN A 206 -23.52 -54.63 16.83
C ASN A 206 -23.13 -55.54 15.66
N THR A 207 -21.88 -56.04 15.62
CA THR A 207 -21.48 -57.41 15.19
C THR A 207 -20.00 -57.61 14.80
N ASP A 208 -19.04 -56.75 15.17
CA ASP A 208 -17.61 -57.06 14.85
C ASP A 208 -16.71 -57.22 16.09
N PRO A 209 -16.34 -58.47 16.47
CA PRO A 209 -15.57 -58.77 17.68
C PRO A 209 -14.05 -58.60 17.55
N PHE A 210 -13.52 -58.01 16.46
CA PHE A 210 -12.07 -57.98 16.20
C PHE A 210 -11.36 -56.61 16.23
N SER A 211 -12.03 -55.50 16.59
CA SER A 211 -11.41 -54.16 16.62
C SER A 211 -11.00 -53.70 18.04
N GLY A 212 -10.21 -54.50 18.74
CA GLY A 212 -9.84 -54.29 20.15
C GLY A 212 -8.71 -53.30 20.45
N GLN A 213 -8.15 -52.57 19.47
CA GLN A 213 -6.83 -51.95 19.66
C GLN A 213 -6.77 -50.40 19.64
N GLN A 214 -7.88 -49.66 19.68
CA GLN A 214 -7.84 -48.19 19.46
C GLN A 214 -8.62 -47.31 20.46
N VAL A 215 -8.96 -47.80 21.65
CA VAL A 215 -9.81 -47.03 22.60
C VAL A 215 -9.02 -46.04 23.47
N HIS A 216 -7.73 -46.28 23.71
CA HIS A 216 -6.98 -45.52 24.73
C HIS A 216 -6.55 -44.10 24.34
N SER A 217 -6.46 -43.72 23.05
CA SER A 217 -6.12 -42.32 22.68
C SER A 217 -7.30 -41.36 22.79
N SER A 218 -8.54 -41.87 22.79
CA SER A 218 -9.74 -41.04 22.68
C SER A 218 -9.94 -40.13 23.90
N LYS A 219 -9.67 -40.63 25.11
CA LYS A 219 -9.91 -39.87 26.35
C LYS A 219 -9.03 -38.62 26.45
N ALA A 220 -7.75 -38.74 26.15
CA ALA A 220 -6.82 -37.61 26.17
C ALA A 220 -7.16 -36.56 25.11
N ASP A 221 -7.65 -37.00 23.94
CA ASP A 221 -8.08 -36.09 22.87
C ASP A 221 -9.38 -35.35 23.24
N PHE A 222 -10.31 -36.01 23.95
CA PHE A 222 -11.52 -35.37 24.50
C PHE A 222 -11.21 -34.39 25.63
N GLU A 223 -10.23 -34.69 26.50
CA GLU A 223 -9.76 -33.77 27.53
C GLU A 223 -9.16 -32.49 26.90
N LYS A 224 -8.32 -32.63 25.86
CA LYS A 224 -7.80 -31.47 25.10
C LYS A 224 -8.90 -30.65 24.43
N LEU A 225 -9.92 -31.30 23.86
CA LEU A 225 -11.08 -30.61 23.28
C LEU A 225 -11.84 -29.80 24.33
N LYS A 226 -11.98 -30.35 25.54
CA LYS A 226 -12.62 -29.66 26.66
C LYS A 226 -11.80 -28.45 27.10
N GLU A 227 -10.49 -28.61 27.27
CA GLU A 227 -9.57 -27.51 27.63
C GLU A 227 -9.65 -26.34 26.62
N VAL A 228 -9.62 -26.64 25.32
CA VAL A 228 -9.77 -25.59 24.29
C VAL A 228 -11.17 -24.96 24.35
N GLY A 229 -12.22 -25.74 24.63
CA GLY A 229 -13.56 -25.22 24.84
C GLY A 229 -13.64 -24.24 26.03
N ASP A 230 -12.96 -24.55 27.12
CA ASP A 230 -12.92 -23.70 28.31
C ASP A 230 -12.09 -22.43 28.07
N ILE A 231 -11.00 -22.52 27.29
CA ILE A 231 -10.19 -21.36 26.88
C ILE A 231 -10.97 -20.42 25.95
N ILE A 232 -11.72 -20.97 24.99
CA ILE A 232 -12.61 -20.15 24.14
C ILE A 232 -13.63 -19.41 25.00
N ARG A 233 -14.18 -20.05 26.03
CA ARG A 233 -15.16 -19.42 26.94
C ARG A 233 -14.55 -18.46 27.96
N SER A 234 -13.22 -18.40 28.08
CA SER A 234 -12.56 -17.51 29.04
C SER A 234 -12.81 -16.04 28.70
N ASP A 235 -12.98 -15.21 29.74
CA ASP A 235 -13.27 -13.78 29.59
C ASP A 235 -12.18 -13.04 28.81
N VAL A 236 -10.91 -13.45 28.96
CA VAL A 236 -9.77 -12.83 28.27
C VAL A 236 -9.91 -13.00 26.77
N VAL A 237 -10.21 -14.23 26.30
CA VAL A 237 -10.38 -14.54 24.88
C VAL A 237 -11.65 -13.91 24.34
N GLN A 238 -12.76 -13.96 25.09
CA GLN A 238 -14.02 -13.34 24.65
C GLN A 238 -13.90 -11.81 24.52
N LYS A 239 -13.23 -11.13 25.46
CA LYS A 239 -12.94 -9.70 25.36
C LYS A 239 -12.01 -9.38 24.19
N ALA A 240 -11.02 -10.21 23.93
CA ALA A 240 -10.13 -10.04 22.79
C ALA A 240 -10.87 -10.22 21.45
N LEU A 241 -11.78 -11.20 21.35
CA LEU A 241 -12.60 -11.45 20.16
C LEU A 241 -13.60 -10.30 19.91
N LEU A 242 -14.29 -9.83 20.94
CA LEU A 242 -15.19 -8.66 20.85
C LEU A 242 -14.40 -7.41 20.45
N GLY A 243 -13.26 -7.14 21.11
CA GLY A 243 -12.42 -6.01 20.77
C GLY A 243 -11.83 -6.07 19.35
N ALA A 244 -11.58 -7.28 18.82
CA ALA A 244 -11.20 -7.47 17.42
C ALA A 244 -12.38 -7.21 16.46
N HIS A 245 -13.59 -7.66 16.81
CA HIS A 245 -14.80 -7.42 16.03
C HIS A 245 -15.13 -5.92 15.93
N ASP A 246 -15.16 -5.22 17.07
CA ASP A 246 -15.45 -3.78 17.09
C ASP A 246 -14.44 -2.97 16.28
N ARG A 247 -13.16 -3.39 16.27
CA ARG A 247 -12.13 -2.77 15.42
C ARG A 247 -12.33 -3.07 13.97
N MET A 248 -12.73 -4.29 13.62
CA MET A 248 -13.05 -4.66 12.25
C MET A 248 -14.24 -3.84 11.72
N GLU A 249 -15.24 -3.54 12.56
CA GLU A 249 -16.35 -2.66 12.20
C GLU A 249 -15.95 -1.18 12.12
N ALA A 250 -15.07 -0.73 13.02
CA ALA A 250 -14.57 0.65 13.03
C ALA A 250 -13.54 0.92 11.92
N ASP A 251 -12.88 -0.11 11.41
CA ASP A 251 -11.88 -0.02 10.36
C ASP A 251 -12.55 0.10 8.99
N ALA A 252 -12.71 1.34 8.52
CA ALA A 252 -13.30 1.66 7.23
C ALA A 252 -12.43 1.22 6.03
N THR A 253 -11.22 0.69 6.25
CA THR A 253 -10.25 0.42 5.19
C THR A 253 -10.52 -0.83 4.36
N GLN A 254 -11.59 -1.60 4.63
CA GLN A 254 -11.96 -2.80 3.85
C GLN A 254 -10.79 -3.79 3.67
N PHE A 255 -9.88 -3.89 4.64
CA PHE A 255 -8.92 -5.00 4.67
C PHE A 255 -9.68 -6.30 4.93
N ASP A 256 -10.15 -6.93 3.86
CA ASP A 256 -10.75 -8.26 3.91
C ASP A 256 -9.80 -9.22 4.63
N ALA A 257 -10.28 -9.89 5.68
CA ALA A 257 -9.53 -10.83 6.53
C ALA A 257 -8.98 -12.07 5.78
N ASN A 258 -9.05 -12.09 4.45
CA ASN A 258 -8.64 -13.18 3.57
C ASN A 258 -7.16 -13.11 3.14
N TYR A 259 -6.27 -12.64 4.02
CA TYR A 259 -4.81 -12.60 3.78
C TYR A 259 -4.18 -14.01 3.59
N ARG A 260 -4.92 -15.08 3.91
CA ARG A 260 -4.40 -16.45 3.98
C ARG A 260 -4.03 -17.08 2.63
N ARG A 261 -4.32 -16.43 1.50
CA ARG A 261 -4.02 -16.97 0.17
C ARG A 261 -2.71 -16.48 -0.47
N ASP A 262 -2.09 -15.41 0.05
CA ASP A 262 -0.95 -14.79 -0.66
C ASP A 262 0.44 -15.21 -0.15
N SER A 263 0.55 -15.76 1.07
CA SER A 263 1.86 -16.00 1.69
C SER A 263 2.56 -17.33 1.35
N ARG A 264 2.03 -18.15 0.42
CA ARG A 264 2.65 -19.46 0.06
C ARG A 264 3.60 -19.43 -1.13
N LYS A 265 3.93 -18.26 -1.67
CA LYS A 265 4.94 -18.13 -2.74
C LYS A 265 6.10 -17.25 -2.27
N ARG A 266 7.06 -17.80 -1.52
CA ARG A 266 8.51 -17.46 -1.60
C ARG A 266 9.26 -18.08 -0.42
N ARG A 267 10.13 -19.04 -0.75
CA ARG A 267 11.50 -19.25 -0.23
C ARG A 267 12.05 -20.53 -0.85
N ARG A 268 12.58 -20.42 -2.07
CA ARG A 268 13.56 -21.38 -2.58
C ARG A 268 14.90 -20.62 -2.72
N PRO A 269 16.04 -21.23 -2.36
CA PRO A 269 17.37 -20.64 -2.56
C PRO A 269 17.65 -20.40 -4.05
N PRO A 270 18.55 -19.46 -4.40
CA PRO A 270 18.88 -19.15 -5.79
C PRO A 270 19.44 -20.40 -6.48
N SER A 271 18.72 -20.88 -7.50
CA SER A 271 19.22 -21.95 -8.35
C SER A 271 20.40 -21.45 -9.19
N PRO A 272 21.40 -22.30 -9.48
CA PRO A 272 22.57 -21.93 -10.27
C PRO A 272 22.17 -21.41 -11.66
N GLU A 273 23.06 -20.56 -12.20
CA GLU A 273 22.88 -19.80 -13.44
C GLU A 273 22.35 -20.70 -14.56
N SER A 274 21.07 -20.52 -14.85
CA SER A 274 20.33 -21.40 -15.76
C SER A 274 20.78 -21.14 -17.19
N PRO A 275 20.87 -22.19 -18.04
CA PRO A 275 21.27 -22.07 -19.43
C PRO A 275 20.44 -20.98 -20.12
N LYS A 276 21.10 -20.17 -20.95
CA LYS A 276 20.49 -19.03 -21.67
C LYS A 276 19.11 -19.46 -22.19
N PRO A 277 18.02 -18.76 -21.79
CA PRO A 277 16.68 -19.18 -22.10
C PRO A 277 16.58 -19.41 -23.61
N TYR A 278 16.13 -20.61 -23.99
CA TYR A 278 15.66 -20.86 -25.34
C TYR A 278 14.73 -19.70 -25.70
N VAL A 279 15.10 -18.90 -26.70
CA VAL A 279 14.23 -17.87 -27.24
C VAL A 279 13.29 -18.62 -28.17
N PRO A 280 12.05 -18.95 -27.76
CA PRO A 280 11.11 -19.59 -28.67
C PRO A 280 10.95 -18.70 -29.90
N ALA A 281 10.94 -19.32 -31.07
CA ALA A 281 10.66 -18.66 -32.35
C ALA A 281 9.50 -17.66 -32.15
N ASP A 282 9.67 -16.45 -32.68
CA ASP A 282 8.77 -15.31 -32.52
C ASP A 282 7.31 -15.77 -32.56
N ARG A 283 6.71 -15.96 -31.37
CA ARG A 283 5.29 -16.26 -31.28
C ARG A 283 4.61 -15.02 -31.83
N SER A 284 3.93 -15.18 -32.96
CA SER A 284 3.20 -14.10 -33.62
C SER A 284 2.44 -13.32 -32.55
N ARG A 285 2.78 -12.03 -32.39
CA ARG A 285 2.21 -11.19 -31.35
C ARG A 285 0.69 -11.27 -31.46
N THR A 286 0.05 -11.86 -30.46
CA THR A 286 -1.42 -11.89 -30.37
C THR A 286 -1.88 -10.46 -30.14
N SER A 287 -2.53 -9.85 -31.13
CA SER A 287 -3.16 -8.53 -30.93
C SER A 287 -4.50 -8.70 -30.20
N PHE A 288 -4.74 -7.88 -29.19
CA PHE A 288 -5.97 -7.90 -28.40
C PHE A 288 -7.07 -7.05 -29.04
N PHE A 289 -6.70 -5.95 -29.69
CA PHE A 289 -7.64 -4.94 -30.15
C PHE A 289 -8.08 -5.14 -31.59
N ARG A 290 -7.18 -5.57 -32.49
CA ARG A 290 -7.39 -5.58 -33.94
C ARG A 290 -6.84 -6.81 -34.63
N ALA A 291 -7.30 -7.06 -35.84
CA ALA A 291 -6.61 -7.96 -36.75
C ALA A 291 -5.20 -7.41 -37.04
N PRO A 292 -4.16 -8.26 -37.12
CA PRO A 292 -2.81 -7.84 -37.47
C PRO A 292 -2.72 -7.02 -38.76
N ASP A 293 -3.61 -7.29 -39.72
CA ASP A 293 -3.63 -6.65 -41.04
C ASP A 293 -4.60 -5.45 -41.13
N ALA A 294 -5.31 -5.10 -40.06
CA ALA A 294 -6.23 -3.98 -40.08
C ALA A 294 -5.48 -2.65 -40.02
N ALA A 295 -5.85 -1.69 -40.86
CA ALA A 295 -5.35 -0.31 -40.78
C ALA A 295 -5.56 0.25 -39.35
N PRO A 296 -4.66 1.11 -38.84
CA PRO A 296 -4.78 1.68 -37.50
C PRO A 296 -6.05 2.51 -37.34
N ALA A 297 -6.52 2.65 -36.09
CA ALA A 297 -7.72 3.43 -35.79
C ALA A 297 -7.46 4.88 -36.17
N GLU A 298 -8.46 5.56 -36.73
CA GLU A 298 -8.41 7.02 -36.72
C GLU A 298 -8.40 7.50 -35.25
N PRO A 299 -7.39 8.28 -34.83
CA PRO A 299 -7.30 8.79 -33.47
C PRO A 299 -8.56 9.60 -33.12
N LEU A 300 -9.10 9.37 -31.92
CA LEU A 300 -10.24 10.15 -31.44
C LEU A 300 -9.74 11.32 -30.59
N TYR A 301 -10.02 12.55 -31.01
CA TYR A 301 -9.57 13.76 -30.32
C TYR A 301 -10.53 14.17 -29.19
N ALA A 302 -10.01 14.92 -28.21
CA ALA A 302 -10.79 15.40 -27.07
C ALA A 302 -12.10 16.13 -27.48
N ARG A 303 -12.02 16.97 -28.52
CA ARG A 303 -13.16 17.74 -29.05
C ARG A 303 -14.27 16.86 -29.65
N ASP A 304 -13.92 15.67 -30.11
CA ASP A 304 -14.82 14.76 -30.81
C ASP A 304 -15.47 13.74 -29.87
N LEU A 305 -15.05 13.69 -28.59
CA LEU A 305 -15.54 12.72 -27.59
C LEU A 305 -17.05 12.80 -27.38
N VAL A 306 -17.61 14.00 -27.28
CA VAL A 306 -19.06 14.20 -27.09
C VAL A 306 -19.85 13.68 -28.29
N ARG A 307 -19.37 13.99 -29.51
CA ARG A 307 -19.99 13.54 -30.76
C ARG A 307 -19.92 12.01 -30.85
N TYR A 308 -18.75 11.44 -30.58
CA TYR A 308 -18.52 10.00 -30.61
C TYR A 308 -19.40 9.26 -29.59
N ALA A 309 -19.51 9.75 -28.35
CA ALA A 309 -20.38 9.14 -27.35
C ALA A 309 -21.85 9.15 -27.77
N ARG A 310 -22.34 10.25 -28.36
CA ARG A 310 -23.70 10.34 -28.91
C ARG A 310 -23.92 9.37 -30.08
N GLU A 311 -22.94 9.26 -30.98
CA GLU A 311 -23.00 8.36 -32.12
C GLU A 311 -22.97 6.89 -31.69
N CYS A 312 -22.11 6.55 -30.72
CA CYS A 312 -22.05 5.25 -30.08
C CYS A 312 -23.42 4.87 -29.49
N ASN A 313 -24.03 5.76 -28.71
CA ASN A 313 -25.34 5.54 -28.09
C ASN A 313 -26.51 5.53 -29.08
N LYS A 314 -26.34 6.08 -30.30
CA LYS A 314 -27.37 6.11 -31.34
C LYS A 314 -27.33 4.86 -32.21
N THR A 315 -26.14 4.36 -32.50
CA THR A 315 -25.94 3.22 -33.40
C THR A 315 -26.10 1.89 -32.69
N GLN A 316 -26.05 1.88 -31.35
CA GLN A 316 -25.99 0.64 -30.59
C GLN A 316 -26.97 0.64 -29.43
N ASP A 317 -27.84 -0.36 -29.45
CA ASP A 317 -28.83 -0.56 -28.39
C ASP A 317 -28.26 -1.35 -27.21
N THR A 318 -27.16 -2.09 -27.41
CA THR A 318 -26.63 -3.06 -26.42
C THR A 318 -25.63 -2.46 -25.43
N CYS A 319 -25.09 -1.27 -25.71
CA CYS A 319 -24.17 -0.60 -24.80
C CYS A 319 -24.37 0.91 -24.77
N ARG A 320 -23.91 1.55 -23.68
CA ARG A 320 -23.99 2.99 -23.48
C ARG A 320 -22.64 3.54 -23.06
N LEU A 321 -22.27 4.68 -23.64
CA LEU A 321 -21.08 5.44 -23.32
C LEU A 321 -21.48 6.83 -22.84
N HIS A 322 -21.10 7.16 -21.62
CA HIS A 322 -21.35 8.46 -20.99
C HIS A 322 -20.04 9.12 -20.59
N ILE A 323 -19.98 10.44 -20.69
CA ILE A 323 -18.90 11.21 -20.07
C ILE A 323 -19.19 11.29 -18.57
N TRP A 324 -18.24 10.86 -17.75
CA TRP A 324 -18.40 10.86 -16.30
C TRP A 324 -17.65 12.04 -15.70
N GLU A 325 -18.41 13.01 -15.17
CA GLU A 325 -17.88 14.17 -14.47
C GLU A 325 -18.51 14.23 -13.07
N LYS A 326 -17.70 14.53 -12.05
CA LYS A 326 -18.24 14.83 -10.72
C LYS A 326 -19.02 16.14 -10.82
N THR A 327 -20.31 16.10 -10.49
CA THR A 327 -21.31 17.17 -10.69
C THR A 327 -21.00 18.50 -9.99
N ARG A 328 -19.91 18.61 -9.22
CA ARG A 328 -19.55 19.78 -8.41
C ARG A 328 -18.21 20.41 -8.75
N GLU A 329 -17.39 19.80 -9.60
CA GLU A 329 -16.09 20.35 -9.97
C GLU A 329 -16.22 21.17 -11.27
N ARG A 330 -15.39 22.21 -11.43
CA ARG A 330 -15.37 23.02 -12.66
C ARG A 330 -15.19 22.07 -13.84
N ARG A 331 -16.07 22.19 -14.85
CA ARG A 331 -15.94 21.44 -16.10
C ARG A 331 -14.57 21.72 -16.69
N GLU A 332 -13.71 20.72 -16.68
CA GLU A 332 -12.47 20.77 -17.44
C GLU A 332 -12.81 20.68 -18.93
N ASP A 333 -12.04 21.37 -19.78
CA ASP A 333 -12.24 21.32 -21.24
C ASP A 333 -11.95 19.93 -21.83
N LYS A 334 -11.30 19.04 -21.05
CA LYS A 334 -10.87 17.70 -21.47
C LYS A 334 -11.40 16.64 -20.50
N PRO A 335 -12.45 15.88 -20.87
CA PRO A 335 -13.05 14.90 -19.96
C PRO A 335 -12.09 13.74 -19.68
N ARG A 336 -11.62 13.62 -18.44
CA ARG A 336 -10.66 12.57 -18.06
C ARG A 336 -11.26 11.19 -17.89
N MET A 337 -12.58 11.06 -17.86
CA MET A 337 -13.22 9.79 -17.54
C MET A 337 -14.51 9.56 -18.31
N LEU A 338 -14.67 8.33 -18.79
CA LEU A 338 -15.88 7.84 -19.43
C LEU A 338 -16.45 6.67 -18.64
N ARG A 339 -17.77 6.56 -18.63
CA ARG A 339 -18.51 5.41 -18.12
C ARG A 339 -19.09 4.65 -19.31
N PHE A 340 -18.57 3.46 -19.54
CA PHE A 340 -19.13 2.48 -20.48
C PHE A 340 -20.05 1.52 -19.71
N THR A 341 -21.18 1.13 -20.29
CA THR A 341 -22.15 0.26 -19.62
C THR A 341 -22.78 -0.69 -20.63
N ILE A 342 -22.72 -1.98 -20.34
CA ILE A 342 -23.53 -3.01 -20.98
C ILE A 342 -24.63 -3.35 -19.98
N PRO A 343 -25.92 -3.07 -20.29
CA PRO A 343 -27.03 -3.33 -19.38
C PRO A 343 -27.00 -4.77 -18.86
N ASP A 344 -27.20 -4.93 -17.56
CA ASP A 344 -27.21 -6.23 -16.86
C ASP A 344 -25.94 -7.10 -16.94
N VAL A 345 -24.87 -6.61 -17.59
CA VAL A 345 -23.62 -7.36 -17.75
C VAL A 345 -22.45 -6.69 -17.05
N LEU A 346 -22.11 -5.43 -17.37
CA LEU A 346 -20.98 -4.74 -16.76
C LEU A 346 -21.07 -3.21 -16.85
N THR A 347 -20.47 -2.53 -15.89
CA THR A 347 -20.12 -1.10 -15.98
C THR A 347 -18.60 -0.97 -15.94
N ALA A 348 -18.02 -0.23 -16.88
CA ALA A 348 -16.59 0.06 -16.91
C ALA A 348 -16.33 1.56 -16.85
N TYR A 349 -15.39 1.98 -16.00
CA TYR A 349 -14.88 3.35 -16.00
C TYR A 349 -13.54 3.38 -16.71
N ILE A 350 -13.45 4.25 -17.72
CA ILE A 350 -12.31 4.37 -18.61
C ILE A 350 -11.64 5.71 -18.30
N SER A 351 -10.44 5.67 -17.72
CA SER A 351 -9.61 6.83 -17.50
C SER A 351 -8.84 7.17 -18.77
N LEU A 352 -8.94 8.43 -19.20
CA LEU A 352 -8.32 8.95 -20.40
C LEU A 352 -7.07 9.78 -20.06
N GLY A 353 -6.00 9.52 -20.79
CA GLY A 353 -4.90 10.45 -21.01
C GLY A 353 -5.04 11.11 -22.39
N TYR A 354 -4.26 12.17 -22.63
CA TYR A 354 -4.22 12.83 -23.92
C TYR A 354 -2.78 12.94 -24.39
N SER A 355 -2.53 12.61 -25.66
CA SER A 355 -1.22 12.84 -26.26
C SER A 355 -0.89 14.34 -26.27
N SER A 356 0.33 14.70 -25.91
CA SER A 356 0.80 16.08 -25.93
C SER A 356 0.91 16.65 -27.35
N THR A 357 1.15 15.80 -28.35
CA THR A 357 1.33 16.20 -29.76
C THR A 357 0.00 16.55 -30.41
N ASP A 358 -0.93 15.60 -30.39
CA ASP A 358 -2.12 15.64 -31.24
C ASP A 358 -3.41 15.75 -30.43
N ASN A 359 -3.32 15.75 -29.09
CA ASN A 359 -4.47 15.76 -28.19
C ASN A 359 -5.46 14.59 -28.44
N ALA A 360 -4.94 13.48 -28.96
CA ALA A 360 -5.67 12.23 -29.13
C ALA A 360 -5.92 11.57 -27.77
N ALA A 361 -7.14 11.08 -27.56
CA ALA A 361 -7.54 10.38 -26.34
C ALA A 361 -6.92 8.97 -26.31
N LEU A 362 -6.10 8.73 -25.30
CA LEU A 362 -5.46 7.46 -25.01
C LEU A 362 -6.05 6.88 -23.73
N VAL A 363 -6.23 5.57 -23.68
CA VAL A 363 -6.75 4.89 -22.48
C VAL A 363 -5.59 4.62 -21.53
N HIS A 364 -5.69 5.12 -20.31
CA HIS A 364 -4.68 4.92 -19.28
C HIS A 364 -5.05 3.78 -18.33
N MET A 365 -6.32 3.70 -17.95
CA MET A 365 -6.81 2.70 -16.99
C MET A 365 -8.26 2.36 -17.28
N VAL A 366 -8.64 1.11 -17.04
CA VAL A 366 -10.03 0.66 -17.08
C VAL A 366 -10.33 -0.14 -15.81
N THR A 367 -11.40 0.22 -15.12
CA THR A 367 -11.92 -0.52 -13.97
C THR A 367 -13.33 -1.02 -14.28
N CYS A 368 -13.58 -2.31 -14.01
CA CYS A 368 -14.83 -2.97 -14.31
C CYS A 368 -15.59 -3.33 -13.04
N PHE A 369 -16.92 -3.21 -13.12
CA PHE A 369 -17.87 -3.46 -12.06
C PHE A 369 -19.10 -4.19 -12.60
N GLY A 370 -19.82 -4.86 -11.72
CA GLY A 370 -21.14 -5.39 -11.97
C GLY A 370 -22.18 -4.28 -12.18
N PRO A 371 -23.28 -4.59 -12.87
CA PRO A 371 -24.27 -3.61 -13.34
C PRO A 371 -24.95 -2.82 -12.21
N ARG A 372 -24.95 -3.34 -10.98
CA ARG A 372 -25.64 -2.73 -9.82
C ARG A 372 -24.67 -2.22 -8.74
N GLU A 373 -23.37 -2.32 -8.96
CA GLU A 373 -22.38 -1.81 -8.00
C GLU A 373 -22.35 -0.28 -8.03
N ARG A 374 -22.46 0.34 -6.85
CA ARG A 374 -22.37 1.80 -6.67
C ARG A 374 -21.03 2.17 -6.05
N LYS A 375 -19.97 1.93 -6.83
CA LYS A 375 -18.58 2.08 -6.41
C LYS A 375 -17.94 3.27 -7.13
N ALA A 376 -16.92 3.85 -6.50
CA ALA A 376 -16.17 4.94 -7.12
C ALA A 376 -15.30 4.40 -8.27
N PRO A 377 -15.01 5.19 -9.33
CA PRO A 377 -14.25 4.68 -10.48
C PRO A 377 -12.86 4.11 -10.17
N HIS A 378 -12.25 4.58 -9.08
CA HIS A 378 -10.91 4.18 -8.61
C HIS A 378 -10.95 3.08 -7.53
N SER A 379 -12.14 2.62 -7.15
CA SER A 379 -12.28 1.50 -6.20
C SER A 379 -12.29 0.15 -6.91
N GLN A 380 -12.18 -0.94 -6.16
CA GLN A 380 -12.28 -2.29 -6.69
C GLN A 380 -13.74 -2.79 -6.62
N SER A 381 -14.11 -3.68 -7.54
CA SER A 381 -15.40 -4.37 -7.50
C SER A 381 -15.46 -5.33 -6.32
N ASP A 382 -16.66 -5.53 -5.76
CA ASP A 382 -16.90 -6.53 -4.71
C ASP A 382 -16.97 -7.97 -5.27
N TYR A 383 -17.08 -8.13 -6.59
CA TYR A 383 -17.15 -9.45 -7.22
C TYR A 383 -15.82 -9.82 -7.89
N GLY A 384 -15.29 -11.00 -7.52
CA GLY A 384 -14.02 -11.51 -8.03
C GLY A 384 -13.94 -11.61 -9.57
N VAL A 385 -15.07 -11.82 -10.26
CA VAL A 385 -15.13 -11.85 -11.73
C VAL A 385 -14.70 -10.51 -12.34
N TYR A 386 -15.21 -9.38 -11.81
CA TYR A 386 -14.87 -8.06 -12.35
C TYR A 386 -13.54 -7.54 -11.82
N GLN A 387 -13.10 -7.96 -10.63
CA GLN A 387 -11.72 -7.75 -10.18
C GLN A 387 -10.72 -8.41 -11.15
N ALA A 388 -10.95 -9.69 -11.48
CA ALA A 388 -10.13 -10.42 -12.43
C ALA A 388 -10.18 -9.79 -13.83
N LEU A 389 -11.37 -9.38 -14.30
CA LEU A 389 -11.52 -8.68 -15.57
C LEU A 389 -10.70 -7.36 -15.60
N SER A 390 -10.80 -6.55 -14.55
CA SER A 390 -10.03 -5.30 -14.44
C SER A 390 -8.53 -5.56 -14.49
N GLN A 391 -8.06 -6.60 -13.80
CA GLN A 391 -6.65 -7.00 -13.80
C GLN A 391 -6.19 -7.49 -15.19
N GLU A 392 -7.00 -8.28 -15.89
CA GLU A 392 -6.67 -8.72 -17.25
C GLU A 392 -6.61 -7.55 -18.24
N ILE A 393 -7.56 -6.60 -18.17
CA ILE A 393 -7.52 -5.41 -19.01
C ILE A 393 -6.29 -4.54 -18.69
N ALA A 394 -5.91 -4.42 -17.42
CA ALA A 394 -4.71 -3.70 -17.03
C ALA A 394 -3.44 -4.33 -17.64
N LYS A 395 -3.34 -5.67 -17.66
CA LYS A 395 -2.23 -6.37 -18.33
C LYS A 395 -2.21 -6.09 -19.83
N ILE A 396 -3.38 -6.08 -20.48
CA ILE A 396 -3.49 -5.76 -21.91
C ILE A 396 -3.03 -4.33 -22.18
N LEU A 397 -3.45 -3.37 -21.36
CA LEU A 397 -3.01 -1.97 -21.46
C LEU A 397 -1.51 -1.79 -21.22
N GLN A 398 -0.88 -2.62 -20.37
CA GLN A 398 0.57 -2.58 -20.16
C GLN A 398 1.36 -3.18 -21.33
N GLN A 399 0.80 -4.18 -22.01
CA GLN A 399 1.42 -4.80 -23.18
C GLN A 399 1.31 -3.92 -24.43
N GLU A 400 0.25 -3.12 -24.52
CA GLU A 400 -0.02 -2.19 -25.62
C GLU A 400 0.23 -0.76 -25.15
N GLU A 401 1.41 -0.21 -25.45
CA GLU A 401 1.87 1.10 -24.94
C GLU A 401 0.89 2.25 -25.23
N ARG A 402 0.12 2.17 -26.33
CA ARG A 402 -0.83 3.19 -26.75
C ARG A 402 -2.14 2.58 -27.25
N VAL A 403 -3.14 2.55 -26.37
CA VAL A 403 -4.48 2.10 -26.73
C VAL A 403 -5.41 3.29 -26.97
N HIS A 404 -5.93 3.40 -28.20
CA HIS A 404 -6.91 4.42 -28.54
C HIS A 404 -8.29 4.10 -27.96
N LEU A 405 -9.05 5.14 -27.63
CA LEU A 405 -10.38 4.98 -27.04
C LEU A 405 -11.35 4.18 -27.94
N ARG A 406 -11.31 4.37 -29.27
CA ARG A 406 -12.17 3.62 -30.19
C ARG A 406 -11.92 2.11 -30.09
N ASP A 407 -10.66 1.71 -29.97
CA ASP A 407 -10.27 0.32 -29.86
C ASP A 407 -10.70 -0.28 -28.53
N MET A 408 -10.55 0.48 -27.44
CA MET A 408 -11.00 0.04 -26.13
C MET A 408 -12.53 -0.10 -26.05
N VAL A 409 -13.29 0.86 -26.59
CA VAL A 409 -14.76 0.77 -26.62
C VAL A 409 -15.19 -0.45 -27.46
N GLU A 410 -14.57 -0.65 -28.62
CA GLU A 410 -14.85 -1.82 -29.44
C GLU A 410 -14.49 -3.11 -28.69
N PHE A 411 -13.32 -3.18 -28.04
CA PHE A 411 -12.91 -4.31 -27.22
C PHE A 411 -13.89 -4.61 -26.08
N LEU A 412 -14.35 -3.59 -25.35
CA LEU A 412 -15.32 -3.73 -24.26
C LEU A 412 -16.69 -4.23 -24.75
N ARG A 413 -17.11 -3.89 -25.97
CA ARG A 413 -18.33 -4.47 -26.58
C ARG A 413 -18.25 -5.99 -26.74
N GLY A 414 -17.05 -6.54 -26.90
CA GLY A 414 -16.84 -7.99 -26.96
C GLY A 414 -17.27 -8.74 -25.69
N TYR A 415 -17.56 -8.02 -24.60
CA TYR A 415 -18.04 -8.58 -23.33
C TYR A 415 -19.57 -8.60 -23.21
N GLU A 416 -20.32 -8.31 -24.26
CA GLU A 416 -21.79 -8.45 -24.24
C GLU A 416 -22.22 -9.86 -23.80
N GLY A 417 -21.51 -10.89 -24.28
CA GLY A 417 -21.69 -12.27 -23.88
C GLY A 417 -20.89 -12.72 -22.66
N LEU A 418 -20.36 -11.82 -21.81
CA LEU A 418 -19.42 -12.18 -20.73
C LEU A 418 -19.90 -13.35 -19.84
N LEU A 419 -21.20 -13.44 -19.55
CA LEU A 419 -21.77 -14.47 -18.69
C LEU A 419 -22.39 -15.66 -19.46
N SER A 420 -22.39 -15.61 -20.79
CA SER A 420 -23.07 -16.58 -21.66
C SER A 420 -22.12 -17.27 -22.65
N ASP A 421 -21.03 -16.60 -23.03
CA ASP A 421 -20.05 -17.10 -23.99
C ASP A 421 -19.30 -18.30 -23.40
N SER A 422 -19.28 -19.41 -24.13
CA SER A 422 -18.40 -20.53 -23.84
C SER A 422 -16.97 -20.21 -24.28
N CYS A 423 -15.99 -20.59 -23.46
CA CYS A 423 -14.59 -20.57 -23.86
C CYS A 423 -14.38 -21.44 -25.10
N VAL A 424 -13.72 -20.89 -26.14
CA VAL A 424 -13.50 -21.60 -27.42
C VAL A 424 -12.66 -22.87 -27.27
N LEU A 425 -11.81 -22.97 -26.24
CA LEU A 425 -10.94 -24.13 -26.03
C LEU A 425 -11.59 -25.24 -25.18
N CYS A 426 -12.19 -24.89 -24.04
CA CYS A 426 -12.75 -25.89 -23.14
C CYS A 426 -14.28 -26.03 -23.25
N GLU A 427 -14.91 -25.24 -24.11
CA GLU A 427 -16.36 -25.20 -24.42
C GLU A 427 -17.26 -24.94 -23.21
N ARG A 428 -16.70 -24.41 -22.12
CA ARG A 428 -17.44 -24.10 -20.89
C ARG A 428 -17.63 -22.60 -20.76
N ILE A 429 -18.79 -22.21 -20.23
CA ILE A 429 -19.04 -20.81 -19.85
C ILE A 429 -18.12 -20.44 -18.68
N VAL A 430 -18.11 -21.27 -17.64
CA VAL A 430 -17.34 -21.06 -16.42
C VAL A 430 -16.16 -22.04 -16.32
N SER A 431 -14.99 -21.54 -15.94
CA SER A 431 -13.78 -22.35 -15.77
C SER A 431 -13.97 -23.40 -14.67
N ARG A 432 -13.34 -24.57 -14.83
CA ARG A 432 -13.25 -25.59 -13.75
C ARG A 432 -12.53 -25.04 -12.54
N GLU A 433 -11.51 -24.23 -12.79
CA GLU A 433 -10.63 -23.64 -11.78
C GLU A 433 -11.00 -22.17 -11.60
N GLY A 434 -11.52 -21.81 -10.42
CA GLY A 434 -11.80 -20.42 -10.05
C GLY A 434 -13.20 -19.91 -10.37
N HIS A 435 -14.06 -20.71 -11.00
CA HIS A 435 -15.45 -20.36 -11.29
C HIS A 435 -15.61 -19.00 -12.01
N ALA A 436 -14.67 -18.66 -12.88
CA ALA A 436 -14.70 -17.42 -13.65
C ALA A 436 -15.20 -17.68 -15.08
N PRO A 437 -15.98 -16.76 -15.67
CA PRO A 437 -16.36 -16.85 -17.08
C PRO A 437 -15.15 -16.68 -18.00
N ALA A 438 -15.33 -16.86 -19.30
CA ALA A 438 -14.30 -16.55 -20.28
C ALA A 438 -14.00 -15.04 -20.24
N LEU A 439 -12.96 -14.63 -19.51
CA LEU A 439 -12.60 -13.23 -19.31
C LEU A 439 -11.70 -12.65 -20.39
N VAL A 440 -10.94 -13.47 -21.12
CA VAL A 440 -10.01 -12.96 -22.12
C VAL A 440 -10.71 -12.87 -23.47
N ARG A 441 -10.48 -11.77 -24.19
CA ARG A 441 -10.92 -11.56 -25.57
C ARG A 441 -9.68 -11.44 -26.45
N LEU A 442 -9.53 -12.34 -27.41
CA LEU A 442 -8.40 -12.37 -28.34
C LEU A 442 -8.88 -12.25 -29.77
N TRP A 443 -8.12 -11.55 -30.62
CA TRP A 443 -8.37 -11.54 -32.04
C TRP A 443 -7.60 -12.68 -32.73
N ARG A 444 -8.32 -13.64 -33.32
CA ARG A 444 -7.74 -14.76 -34.07
C ARG A 444 -8.59 -15.08 -35.29
N ASN A 445 -7.95 -15.29 -36.44
CA ASN A 445 -8.62 -15.66 -37.70
C ASN A 445 -9.80 -14.73 -38.07
N GLY A 446 -9.66 -13.42 -37.83
CA GLY A 446 -10.71 -12.43 -38.14
C GLY A 446 -11.91 -12.44 -37.19
N ARG A 447 -11.85 -13.18 -36.07
CA ARG A 447 -12.92 -13.24 -35.06
C ARG A 447 -12.38 -13.00 -33.66
N ARG A 448 -13.25 -12.54 -32.76
CA ARG A 448 -12.94 -12.50 -31.33
C ARG A 448 -13.26 -13.83 -30.69
N GLU A 449 -12.27 -14.42 -30.06
CA GLU A 449 -12.41 -15.62 -29.26
C GLU A 449 -12.54 -15.24 -27.78
N ALA A 450 -13.54 -15.79 -27.11
CA ALA A 450 -13.66 -15.75 -25.66
C ALA A 450 -12.85 -16.92 -25.05
N ARG A 451 -11.95 -16.63 -24.11
CA ARG A 451 -11.16 -17.66 -23.41
C ARG A 451 -11.12 -17.44 -21.90
N HIS A 452 -11.00 -18.54 -21.15
CA HIS A 452 -10.62 -18.45 -19.73
C HIS A 452 -9.16 -18.05 -19.61
N VAL A 453 -8.79 -17.40 -18.50
CA VAL A 453 -7.40 -17.02 -18.19
C VAL A 453 -6.48 -18.26 -18.17
N THR A 454 -6.99 -19.40 -17.70
CA THR A 454 -6.26 -20.67 -17.66
C THR A 454 -6.08 -21.32 -19.04
N CYS A 455 -6.91 -20.94 -20.02
CA CYS A 455 -6.87 -21.46 -21.39
C CYS A 455 -6.03 -20.57 -22.33
N MET A 456 -5.12 -19.77 -21.78
CA MET A 456 -4.23 -18.90 -22.57
C MET A 456 -2.93 -19.59 -23.01
N ALA A 457 -2.58 -20.71 -22.40
CA ALA A 457 -1.29 -21.39 -22.58
C ALA A 457 -1.23 -22.33 -23.79
N GLU A 458 -2.35 -22.53 -24.49
CA GLU A 458 -2.53 -23.41 -25.67
C GLU A 458 -2.90 -22.59 -26.92
#